data_AF-A0A0U1XYD4-F1
#
_entry.id   AF-A0A0U1XYD4-F1
#
_cell.length_a   1.000
_cell.length_b   1.000
_cell.length_c   1.000
_cell.angle_alpha   90.00
_cell.angle_beta   90.00
_cell.angle_gamma   90.00
#
_symmetry.space_group_name_H-M   'P 1'
#
loop_
_entity.id
_entity.type
_entity.pdbx_description
1 polymer ?
#
loop_
_entity_poly.entity_id
_entity_poly.type
_entity_poly.pdbx_seq_one_letter_code
_entity_poly.pdbx_strand_id
1 'polypeptide(L)'
;GDWDFWIDWKDRQFWVTVTPIVEVMYPGAIMYYFWTFYRQPFGATLSITGLLVGKWITIVFAWYWWANFPVNFVMPATMVSSALILDCTLLLTRSWMLTAIFGVRTLLR
;
A
#
# COMPACT_ATOMS: atom_id res chain seq x y z
N GLY A 1 9.54 -1.78 -3.98
CA GLY A 1 10.79 -1.71 -3.20
C GLY A 1 11.68 -0.67 -3.85
N ASP A 2 12.48 -1.06 -4.82
CA ASP A 2 13.46 -0.16 -5.47
C ASP A 2 12.81 1.04 -6.18
N TRP A 3 11.78 0.76 -6.99
CA TRP A 3 10.92 1.76 -7.63
C TRP A 3 10.23 2.72 -6.67
N ASP A 4 10.15 2.37 -5.38
CA ASP A 4 9.50 3.22 -4.39
C ASP A 4 10.48 4.14 -3.66
N PHE A 5 11.77 3.83 -3.70
CA PHE A 5 12.80 4.66 -3.08
C PHE A 5 13.11 5.86 -3.95
N TRP A 6 13.28 5.71 -5.26
CA TRP A 6 13.88 6.76 -6.08
C TRP A 6 12.84 7.46 -6.95
N ILE A 7 12.77 8.80 -6.88
CA ILE A 7 11.81 9.59 -7.65
C ILE A 7 12.01 9.46 -9.17
N ASP A 8 13.26 9.34 -9.62
CA ASP A 8 13.64 9.17 -11.03
C ASP A 8 13.30 7.78 -11.57
N TRP A 9 12.98 6.82 -10.70
CA TRP A 9 12.53 5.49 -11.08
C TRP A 9 11.00 5.40 -11.18
N LYS A 10 10.24 6.40 -10.73
CA LYS A 10 8.77 6.39 -10.76
C LYS A 10 8.21 6.67 -12.17
N ASP A 11 8.43 5.71 -13.06
CA ASP A 11 8.03 5.76 -14.45
C ASP A 11 6.55 5.38 -14.65
N ARG A 12 6.01 5.67 -15.84
CA ARG A 12 4.59 5.40 -16.13
C ARG A 12 4.28 3.93 -16.41
N GLN A 13 5.30 3.09 -16.62
CA GLN A 13 5.12 1.71 -17.03
C GLN A 13 5.32 0.74 -15.87
N PHE A 14 6.50 0.75 -15.25
CA PHE A 14 6.84 -0.24 -14.23
C PHE A 14 6.37 0.18 -12.85
N TRP A 15 6.54 1.44 -12.45
CA TRP A 15 6.04 1.90 -11.16
C TRP A 15 4.52 1.78 -11.05
N VAL A 16 3.76 2.10 -12.09
CA VAL A 16 2.28 1.99 -12.06
C VAL A 16 1.80 0.53 -12.02
N THR A 17 2.62 -0.45 -12.44
CA THR A 17 2.22 -1.86 -12.52
C THR A 17 2.75 -2.69 -11.36
N VAL A 18 4.05 -2.61 -11.08
CA VAL A 18 4.73 -3.45 -10.09
C VAL A 18 4.32 -3.08 -8.67
N THR A 19 4.29 -1.78 -8.36
CA THR A 19 4.03 -1.29 -7.01
C THR A 19 2.67 -1.76 -6.48
N PRO A 20 1.54 -1.57 -7.19
CA PRO A 20 0.25 -2.05 -6.69
C PRO A 20 0.12 -3.58 -6.63
N ILE A 21 0.73 -4.32 -7.56
CA ILE A 21 0.69 -5.78 -7.56
C ILE A 21 1.38 -6.34 -6.31
N VAL A 22 2.57 -5.83 -5.99
CA VAL A 22 3.32 -6.29 -4.81
C VAL A 22 2.64 -5.84 -3.52
N GLU A 23 2.12 -4.61 -3.50
CA GLU A 23 1.54 -4.03 -2.30
C GLU A 23 0.15 -4.59 -1.94
N VAL A 24 -0.55 -5.30 -2.84
CA VAL A 24 -1.85 -5.90 -2.53
C VAL A 24 -1.77 -7.20 -1.72
N MET A 25 -0.63 -7.90 -1.75
CA MET A 25 -0.50 -9.24 -1.15
C MET A 25 -0.69 -9.23 0.37
N TYR A 26 -0.03 -8.29 1.06
CA TYR A 26 -0.10 -8.17 2.52
C TYR A 26 -1.47 -7.69 3.03
N PRO A 27 -2.07 -6.62 2.48
CA PRO A 27 -3.45 -6.22 2.78
C PRO A 27 -4.44 -7.38 2.61
N GLY A 28 -4.36 -8.13 1.51
CA GLY A 28 -5.27 -9.26 1.27
C GLY A 28 -5.22 -10.32 2.38
N ALA A 29 -4.00 -10.68 2.82
CA ALA A 29 -3.82 -11.65 3.90
C ALA A 29 -4.33 -11.14 5.26
N ILE A 30 -4.02 -9.89 5.62
CA ILE A 30 -4.43 -9.30 6.91
C ILE A 30 -5.94 -9.09 6.94
N MET A 31 -6.54 -8.63 5.84
CA MET A 31 -7.99 -8.54 5.73
C MET A 31 -8.68 -9.88 5.91
N TYR A 32 -8.16 -10.95 5.31
CA TYR A 32 -8.71 -12.30 5.49
C TYR A 32 -8.77 -12.69 6.97
N TYR A 33 -7.69 -12.45 7.70
CA TYR A 33 -7.62 -12.73 9.13
C TYR A 33 -8.62 -11.87 9.94
N PHE A 34 -8.57 -10.54 9.78
CA PHE A 34 -9.41 -9.62 10.55
C PHE A 34 -10.91 -9.79 10.26
N TRP A 35 -11.27 -10.09 9.01
CA TRP A 35 -12.67 -10.29 8.64
C TRP A 35 -13.22 -11.63 9.10
N THR A 36 -12.42 -12.71 9.00
CA THR A 36 -12.90 -14.06 9.33
C THR A 36 -13.07 -14.24 10.83
N PHE A 37 -12.13 -13.73 11.63
CA PHE A 37 -12.14 -13.93 13.10
C PHE A 37 -12.83 -12.80 13.87
N TYR A 38 -12.63 -11.54 13.46
CA TYR A 38 -13.07 -10.37 14.23
C TYR A 38 -14.14 -9.52 13.54
N ARG A 39 -14.48 -9.81 12.27
CA ARG A 39 -15.42 -9.03 11.44
C ARG A 39 -15.05 -7.54 11.36
N GLN A 40 -13.76 -7.23 11.45
CA GLN A 40 -13.25 -5.87 11.49
C GLN A 40 -12.86 -5.37 10.09
N PRO A 41 -13.33 -4.19 9.65
CA PRO A 41 -13.16 -3.67 8.30
C PRO A 41 -12.00 -2.66 8.17
N PHE A 42 -10.83 -2.96 8.72
CA PHE A 42 -9.65 -2.07 8.64
C PHE A 42 -8.33 -2.82 8.37
N GLY A 43 -8.43 -4.01 7.79
CA GLY A 43 -7.26 -4.87 7.56
C GLY A 43 -6.31 -4.29 6.51
N ALA A 44 -6.84 -3.75 5.41
CA ALA A 44 -6.00 -3.19 4.35
C ALA A 44 -5.33 -1.89 4.80
N THR A 45 -6.10 -1.00 5.42
CA THR A 45 -5.64 0.29 5.93
C THR A 45 -4.56 0.12 6.99
N LEU A 46 -4.71 -0.81 7.94
CA LEU A 46 -3.68 -1.12 8.93
C LEU A 46 -2.37 -1.57 8.27
N SER A 47 -2.45 -2.44 7.27
CA SER A 47 -1.29 -2.98 6.56
C SER A 47 -0.51 -1.89 5.81
N ILE A 48 -1.22 -1.06 5.04
CA ILE A 48 -0.61 -0.01 4.22
C ILE A 48 -0.09 1.14 5.08
N THR A 49 -0.81 1.51 6.15
CA THR A 49 -0.32 2.55 7.07
C THR A 49 0.92 2.08 7.84
N GLY A 50 0.95 0.83 8.30
CA GLY A 50 2.14 0.25 8.93
C GLY A 50 3.35 0.26 8.00
N LEU A 51 3.15 -0.12 6.73
CA LEU A 51 4.19 -0.06 5.70
C LEU A 51 4.64 1.38 5.41
N LEU A 52 3.71 2.34 5.32
CA LEU A 52 4.03 3.75 5.12
C LEU A 52 4.87 4.31 6.29
N VAL A 53 4.50 4.00 7.53
CA VAL A 53 5.28 4.38 8.72
C VAL A 53 6.68 3.78 8.65
N GLY A 54 6.81 2.50 8.33
CA GLY A 54 8.10 1.85 8.14
C GLY A 54 8.97 2.53 7.09
N LYS A 55 8.39 2.88 5.93
CA LYS A 55 9.09 3.63 4.87
C LYS A 55 9.58 4.99 5.36
N TRP A 56 8.74 5.75 6.06
CA TRP A 56 9.14 7.05 6.61
C TRP A 56 10.25 6.96 7.64
N ILE A 57 10.24 5.93 8.51
CA ILE A 57 11.33 5.68 9.46
C ILE A 57 12.64 5.47 8.68
N THR A 58 12.65 4.63 7.66
CA THR A 58 13.84 4.39 6.84
C THR A 58 14.32 5.66 6.14
N ILE A 59 13.41 6.48 5.61
CA ILE A 59 13.74 7.76 4.96
C ILE A 59 14.41 8.72 5.93
N VAL A 60 13.84 8.91 7.12
CA VAL A 60 14.38 9.87 8.09
C VAL A 60 15.73 9.39 8.65
N PHE A 61 15.82 8.14 9.10
CA PHE A 61 17.00 7.67 9.83
C PHE A 61 18.14 7.20 8.90
N ALA A 62 17.83 6.44 7.86
CA ALA A 62 18.87 5.88 6.99
C ALA A 62 19.22 6.83 5.84
N TRP A 63 18.23 7.29 5.08
CA TRP A 63 18.50 8.04 3.85
C TRP A 63 18.88 9.50 4.14
N TYR A 64 18.11 10.20 4.98
CA TYR A 64 18.36 11.59 5.31
C TYR A 64 19.48 11.76 6.34
N TRP A 65 19.37 11.13 7.52
CA TRP A 65 20.31 11.38 8.62
C TRP A 65 21.67 10.71 8.44
N TRP A 66 21.71 9.44 8.00
CA TRP A 66 22.98 8.71 7.80
C TRP A 66 23.61 9.01 6.44
N ALA A 67 22.85 8.86 5.35
CA ALA A 67 23.39 8.90 3.99
C ALA A 67 23.28 10.28 3.30
N ASN A 68 22.68 11.29 3.96
CA ASN A 68 22.56 12.67 3.46
C ASN A 68 21.86 12.81 2.10
N PHE A 69 20.92 11.92 1.79
CA PHE A 69 20.07 12.07 0.61
C PHE A 69 18.96 13.10 0.87
N PRO A 70 18.63 13.96 -0.12
CA PRO A 70 17.52 14.89 0.00
C PRO A 70 16.18 14.14 0.06
N VAL A 71 15.31 14.50 1.01
CA VAL A 71 14.02 13.82 1.24
C VAL A 71 13.12 13.86 0.00
N ASN A 72 13.18 14.94 -0.79
CA ASN A 72 12.41 15.07 -2.05
C ASN A 72 12.79 14.00 -3.09
N PHE A 73 14.00 13.45 -3.02
CA PHE A 73 14.46 12.40 -3.93
C PHE A 73 13.97 11.02 -3.49
N VAL A 74 13.82 10.81 -2.18
CA VAL A 74 13.50 9.50 -1.57
C VAL A 74 12.06 9.40 -1.06
N MET A 75 11.14 10.19 -1.62
CA MET A 75 9.76 10.25 -1.13
C MET A 75 9.03 8.91 -1.36
N PRO A 76 8.29 8.35 -0.38
CA PRO A 76 7.64 7.04 -0.54
C PRO A 76 6.31 7.16 -1.31
N ALA A 77 5.86 6.10 -1.97
CA ALA A 77 4.51 6.02 -2.51
C ALA A 77 3.46 5.93 -1.40
N THR A 78 2.33 6.59 -1.63
CA THR A 78 1.19 6.60 -0.72
C THR A 78 0.01 5.87 -1.35
N MET A 79 -0.36 4.72 -0.78
CA MET A 79 -1.50 3.90 -1.23
C MET A 79 -2.65 3.86 -0.21
N VAL A 80 -2.73 4.88 0.66
CA VAL A 80 -3.72 4.93 1.74
C VAL A 80 -5.15 5.05 1.18
N SER A 81 -5.33 5.80 0.09
CA SER A 81 -6.63 5.95 -0.57
C SER A 81 -7.17 4.65 -1.16
N SER A 82 -6.32 3.85 -1.83
CA SER A 82 -6.72 2.55 -2.38
C SER A 82 -7.04 1.56 -1.25
N ALA A 83 -6.26 1.56 -0.17
CA ALA A 83 -6.52 0.72 1.00
C ALA A 83 -7.88 1.02 1.65
N LEU A 84 -8.24 2.31 1.78
CA LEU A 84 -9.54 2.73 2.31
C LEU A 84 -10.69 2.25 1.43
N ILE A 85 -10.58 2.42 0.11
CA ILE A 85 -11.61 1.95 -0.82
C ILE A 85 -11.79 0.43 -0.70
N LEU A 86 -10.69 -0.30 -0.58
CA LEU A 86 -10.70 -1.74 -0.50
C LEU A 86 -11.36 -2.24 0.80
N ASP A 87 -11.05 -1.64 1.95
CA ASP A 87 -11.74 -1.91 3.22
C ASP A 87 -13.25 -1.53 3.17
N CYS A 88 -13.60 -0.40 2.55
CA CYS A 88 -15.00 0.02 2.36
C CYS A 88 -15.78 -0.96 1.46
N THR A 89 -15.18 -1.46 0.38
CA THR A 89 -15.85 -2.43 -0.51
C THR A 89 -16.13 -3.75 0.21
N LEU A 90 -15.21 -4.23 1.05
CA LEU A 90 -15.44 -5.42 1.86
C LEU A 90 -16.56 -5.20 2.88
N LEU A 91 -16.57 -4.04 3.55
CA LEU A 91 -17.61 -3.68 4.51
C LEU A 91 -19.00 -3.63 3.88
N LEU A 92 -19.14 -2.99 2.71
CA LEU A 92 -20.42 -2.79 2.04
C LEU A 92 -20.94 -4.07 1.38
N THR A 93 -20.08 -4.80 0.68
CA THR A 93 -20.51 -5.96 -0.13
C THR A 93 -20.50 -7.26 0.65
N ARG A 94 -19.73 -7.33 1.75
CA ARG A 94 -19.46 -8.55 2.55
C ARG A 94 -19.02 -9.75 1.70
N SER A 95 -18.54 -9.51 0.50
CA SER A 95 -18.21 -10.51 -0.50
C SER A 95 -16.75 -10.39 -0.92
N TRP A 96 -16.00 -11.48 -0.73
CA TRP A 96 -14.60 -11.57 -1.12
C TRP A 96 -14.40 -11.40 -2.63
N MET A 97 -15.32 -11.95 -3.42
CA MET A 97 -15.22 -11.92 -4.89
C MET A 97 -15.43 -10.51 -5.43
N LEU A 98 -16.39 -9.76 -4.89
CA LEU A 98 -16.61 -8.37 -5.28
C LEU A 98 -15.44 -7.48 -4.82
N THR A 99 -14.93 -7.70 -3.61
CA THR A 99 -13.76 -6.97 -3.08
C THR A 99 -12.53 -7.19 -3.95
N ALA A 100 -12.29 -8.42 -4.44
CA ALA A 100 -11.18 -8.71 -5.34
C ALA A 100 -11.31 -7.97 -6.69
N ILE A 101 -12.50 -7.98 -7.30
CA ILE A 101 -12.75 -7.31 -8.59
C ILE A 101 -12.60 -5.78 -8.46
N PHE A 102 -13.22 -5.19 -7.43
CA PHE A 102 -13.14 -3.76 -7.20
C PHE A 102 -11.73 -3.34 -6.76
N GLY A 103 -11.08 -4.11 -5.90
CA GLY A 103 -9.72 -3.87 -5.43
C GLY A 103 -8.72 -3.82 -6.58
N VAL A 104 -8.73 -4.82 -7.46
CA VAL A 104 -7.87 -4.84 -8.66
C VAL A 104 -8.13 -3.63 -9.55
N ARG A 105 -9.40 -3.25 -9.77
CA ARG A 105 -9.75 -2.08 -10.59
C ARG A 105 -9.28 -0.75 -9.97
N THR A 106 -9.29 -0.63 -8.65
CA THR A 106 -8.88 0.59 -7.94
C THR A 106 -7.37 0.71 -7.79
N LEU A 107 -6.62 -0.39 -7.90
CA LEU A 107 -5.17 -0.43 -7.78
C LEU A 107 -4.44 -0.23 -9.12
N LEU A 108 -5.12 -0.43 -10.25
CA LEU A 108 -4.55 -0.35 -11.61
C LEU A 108 -4.83 0.99 -12.34
N ARG A 109 -5.26 2.02 -11.61
CA ARG A 109 -5.48 3.38 -12.14
C ARG A 109 -4.55 4.36 -11.46
#